data_AF-A0A1B9AII1-F1
#
_entry.id   AF-A0A1B9AII1-F1
#
_cell.length_a   1.000
_cell.length_b   1.000
_cell.length_c   1.000
_cell.angle_alpha   90.00
_cell.angle_beta   90.00
_cell.angle_gamma   90.00
#
_symmetry.space_group_name_H-M   'P 1'
#
loop_
_entity.id
_entity.type
_entity.pdbx_description
1 polymer ?
#
loop_
_entity_poly.entity_id
_entity_poly.type
_entity_poly.pdbx_seq_one_letter_code
_entity_poly.pdbx_strand_id
1 'polypeptide(L)'
;MLVFVPVGLGVIIGIIFIVITYFLKKYQSAYTKLPPFLSLLTSVVIFIISFQVRGFEGAAYGILAITLLFFTPFIFAMSSIGKKKDAFL
;
A
#
# COMPACT_ATOMS: atom_id res chain seq x y z
N MET A 1 -10.09 9.95 18.21
CA MET A 1 -10.69 9.47 16.94
C MET A 1 -9.96 10.00 15.70
N LEU A 2 -9.53 11.27 15.72
CA LEU A 2 -8.87 11.96 14.60
C LEU A 2 -7.56 11.33 14.08
N VAL A 3 -6.83 10.60 14.92
CA VAL A 3 -5.61 9.88 14.52
C VAL A 3 -5.87 8.39 14.35
N PHE A 4 -6.60 7.78 15.30
CA PHE A 4 -6.86 6.33 15.30
C PHE A 4 -7.68 5.85 14.10
N VAL A 5 -8.69 6.61 13.65
CA VAL A 5 -9.53 6.20 12.52
C VAL A 5 -8.75 6.22 11.20
N PRO A 6 -8.04 7.32 10.85
CA PRO A 6 -7.22 7.34 9.63
C PRO A 6 -6.09 6.32 9.63
N VAL A 7 -5.42 6.11 10.78
CA VAL A 7 -4.39 5.07 10.91
C VAL A 7 -5.01 3.68 10.76
N GLY A 8 -6.13 3.40 11.44
CA GLY A 8 -6.82 2.11 11.34
C GLY A 8 -7.25 1.79 9.91
N LEU A 9 -7.83 2.77 9.21
CA LEU A 9 -8.17 2.62 7.79
C LEU A 9 -6.93 2.41 6.92
N GLY A 10 -5.86 3.18 7.13
CA GLY A 10 -4.60 3.01 6.42
C GLY A 10 -3.99 1.61 6.62
N VAL A 11 -4.04 1.07 7.84
CA VAL A 11 -3.59 -0.29 8.16
C VAL A 11 -4.46 -1.33 7.46
N ILE A 12 -5.79 -1.21 7.51
CA ILE A 12 -6.71 -2.13 6.83
C ILE A 12 -6.43 -2.15 5.33
N ILE A 13 -6.30 -0.98 4.70
CA ILE A 13 -6.00 -0.86 3.27
C ILE A 13 -4.62 -1.45 2.96
N GLY A 14 -3.60 -1.14 3.76
CA GLY A 14 -2.25 -1.70 3.61
C GLY A 14 -2.23 -3.24 3.67
N ILE A 15 -2.97 -3.83 4.62
CA ILE A 15 -3.13 -5.29 4.73
C ILE A 15 -3.83 -5.85 3.48
N ILE A 16 -4.88 -5.19 2.98
CA ILE A 16 -5.57 -5.62 1.75
C ILE A 16 -4.58 -5.66 0.58
N PHE A 17 -3.72 -4.65 0.40
CA PHE A 17 -2.70 -4.67 -0.65
C PHE A 17 -1.72 -5.83 -0.48
N ILE A 18 -1.26 -6.13 0.74
CA ILE A 18 -0.38 -7.27 1.01
C ILE A 18 -1.05 -8.59 0.62
N VAL A 19 -2.31 -8.78 1.01
CA VAL A 19 -3.09 -9.99 0.71
C VAL A 19 -3.28 -10.14 -0.80
N ILE A 20 -3.61 -9.06 -1.50
CA ILE A 20 -3.72 -9.04 -2.97
C ILE A 20 -2.37 -9.43 -3.61
N THR A 21 -1.26 -8.84 -3.17
CA THR A 21 0.09 -9.19 -3.67
C THR A 21 0.41 -10.66 -3.45
N TYR A 22 0.04 -11.22 -2.29
CA TYR A 22 0.23 -12.63 -1.99
C TYR A 22 -0.55 -13.54 -2.95
N PHE A 23 -1.83 -13.24 -3.19
CA PHE A 23 -2.64 -14.00 -4.15
C PHE A 23 -2.16 -13.85 -5.59
N LEU A 24 -1.81 -12.63 -6.02
CA LEU A 24 -1.25 -12.38 -7.36
C LEU A 24 0.05 -13.17 -7.55
N LYS A 25 0.90 -13.23 -6.54
CA LYS A 25 2.13 -14.03 -6.57
C LYS A 25 1.86 -15.53 -6.72
N LYS A 26 0.76 -16.03 -6.18
CA LYS A 26 0.37 -17.45 -6.31
C LYS A 26 -0.15 -17.79 -7.70
N TYR A 27 -0.96 -16.91 -8.31
CA TYR A 27 -1.67 -17.22 -9.56
C TYR A 27 -1.00 -16.64 -10.82
N GLN A 28 -0.42 -15.44 -10.75
CA GLN A 28 0.08 -14.69 -11.90
C GLN A 28 1.28 -13.81 -11.51
N SER A 29 2.49 -14.39 -11.50
CA SER A 29 3.70 -13.71 -11.05
C SER A 29 4.08 -12.47 -11.87
N ALA A 30 3.58 -12.31 -13.10
CA ALA A 30 3.86 -11.15 -13.94
C ALA A 30 3.30 -9.84 -13.35
N TYR A 31 2.21 -9.92 -12.60
CA TYR A 31 1.49 -8.74 -12.11
C TYR A 31 1.82 -8.37 -10.66
N THR A 32 2.73 -9.09 -9.99
CA THR A 32 3.05 -8.87 -8.56
C THR A 32 3.57 -7.48 -8.24
N LYS A 33 4.14 -6.79 -9.23
CA LYS A 33 4.63 -5.41 -9.11
C LYS A 33 3.50 -4.37 -9.14
N LEU A 34 2.31 -4.69 -9.66
CA LEU A 34 1.20 -3.73 -9.76
C LEU A 34 0.70 -3.24 -8.39
N PRO A 35 0.37 -4.10 -7.42
CA PRO A 35 -0.11 -3.65 -6.11
C PRO A 35 0.84 -2.68 -5.37
N PRO A 36 2.18 -2.90 -5.30
CA PRO A 36 3.06 -1.93 -4.63
C PRO A 36 3.11 -0.57 -5.35
N PHE A 37 3.08 -0.54 -6.69
CA PHE A 37 3.01 0.72 -7.43
C PHE A 37 1.68 1.45 -7.19
N LEU A 38 0.57 0.72 -7.14
CA LEU A 38 -0.74 1.29 -6.82
C LEU A 38 -0.76 1.85 -5.40
N SER A 39 -0.25 1.12 -4.41
CA SER A 39 -0.12 1.59 -3.02
C SER A 39 0.67 2.89 -2.93
N LEU A 40 1.82 2.96 -3.61
CA LEU A 40 2.64 4.17 -3.68
C LEU A 40 1.87 5.33 -4.30
N LEU A 41 1.28 5.12 -5.48
CA LEU A 41 0.57 6.15 -6.22
C LEU A 41 -0.63 6.67 -5.41
N THR A 42 -1.43 5.78 -4.83
CA THR A 42 -2.54 6.14 -3.95
C THR A 42 -2.06 6.95 -2.74
N SER A 43 -0.96 6.56 -2.09
CA SER A 43 -0.42 7.32 -0.96
C SER A 43 -0.02 8.74 -1.35
N VAL A 44 0.63 8.92 -2.51
CA VAL A 44 1.06 10.23 -3.01
C VAL A 44 -0.15 11.10 -3.37
N VAL A 45 -1.15 10.55 -4.06
CA VAL A 45 -2.36 11.29 -4.45
C VAL A 45 -3.12 11.77 -3.21
N ILE A 46 -3.33 10.90 -2.22
CA ILE A 46 -4.02 11.27 -0.98
C ILE A 46 -3.19 12.30 -0.20
N PHE A 47 -1.86 12.18 -0.21
CA PHE A 47 -0.99 13.17 0.42
C PHE A 47 -1.14 14.55 -0.24
N ILE A 48 -1.21 14.64 -1.57
CA ILE A 48 -1.45 15.91 -2.26
C ILE A 48 -2.83 16.49 -1.88
N ILE A 49 -3.87 15.64 -1.85
CA ILE A 49 -5.22 16.06 -1.43
C ILE A 49 -5.22 16.60 0.01
N SER A 50 -4.38 16.06 0.89
CA SER A 50 -4.26 16.50 2.28
C SER A 50 -3.87 17.98 2.43
N PHE A 51 -3.16 18.56 1.44
CA PHE A 51 -2.81 19.99 1.42
C PHE A 51 -3.91 20.86 0.81
N GLN A 52 -4.79 20.29 0.00
CA GLN A 52 -5.92 21.01 -0.60
C GLN A 52 -7.07 21.13 0.40
N VAL A 53 -7.32 20.06 1.16
CA VAL A 53 -8.35 20.04 2.21
C VAL A 53 -7.81 20.72 3.46
N ARG A 54 -8.52 21.73 3.99
CA ARG A 54 -8.10 22.47 5.18
C ARG A 54 -8.69 21.89 6.46
N GLY A 55 -8.05 22.17 7.59
CA GLY A 55 -8.53 21.77 8.91
C GLY A 55 -8.32 20.29 9.21
N PHE A 56 -9.22 19.73 10.03
CA PHE A 56 -9.08 18.38 10.58
C PHE A 56 -9.14 17.27 9.54
N GLU A 57 -9.94 17.44 8.49
CA GLU A 57 -10.06 16.45 7.42
C GLU A 57 -8.76 16.32 6.60
N GLY A 58 -8.11 17.46 6.30
CA GLY A 58 -6.80 17.47 5.63
C GLY A 58 -5.76 16.70 6.44
N ALA A 59 -5.68 16.96 7.75
CA ALA A 59 -4.78 16.22 8.63
C ALA A 59 -5.09 14.71 8.65
N ALA A 60 -6.36 14.32 8.63
CA ALA A 60 -6.77 12.91 8.57
C ALA A 60 -6.31 12.24 7.26
N TYR A 61 -6.47 12.90 6.11
CA TYR A 61 -5.95 12.39 4.82
C TYR A 61 -4.42 12.29 4.83
N GLY A 62 -3.72 13.25 5.41
CA GLY A 62 -2.27 13.22 5.55
C GLY A 62 -1.80 12.02 6.38
N ILE A 63 -2.43 11.77 7.53
CA ILE A 63 -2.13 10.61 8.39
C ILE A 63 -2.42 9.29 7.65
N LEU A 64 -3.53 9.21 6.93
CA LEU A 64 -3.89 8.02 6.13
C LEU A 64 -2.85 7.76 5.04
N ALA A 65 -2.43 8.81 4.32
CA ALA A 65 -1.40 8.73 3.28
C ALA A 65 -0.06 8.26 3.83
N ILE A 66 0.39 8.80 4.96
CA ILE A 66 1.65 8.40 5.61
C ILE A 66 1.58 6.94 6.06
N THR A 67 0.44 6.52 6.62
CA THR A 67 0.24 5.12 7.04
C THR A 67 0.35 4.18 5.83
N LEU A 68 -0.31 4.50 4.71
CA LEU A 68 -0.22 3.73 3.47
C LEU A 68 1.20 3.72 2.87
N LEU A 69 1.88 4.86 2.90
CA LEU A 69 3.27 4.98 2.47
C LEU A 69 4.18 4.03 3.28
N PHE A 70 3.95 3.92 4.59
CA PHE A 70 4.70 3.01 5.46
C PHE A 70 4.53 1.53 5.09
N PHE A 71 3.35 1.11 4.59
CA PHE A 71 3.12 -0.26 4.13
C PHE A 71 3.74 -0.57 2.76
N THR A 72 3.93 0.45 1.92
CA THR A 72 4.47 0.31 0.56
C THR A 72 5.79 -0.49 0.47
N PRO A 73 6.84 -0.24 1.29
CA PRO A 73 8.07 -1.05 1.25
C PRO A 73 7.82 -2.53 1.59
N PHE A 74 6.89 -2.84 2.50
CA PHE A 74 6.55 -4.23 2.82
C PHE A 74 5.87 -4.94 1.65
N ILE A 75 4.97 -4.25 0.94
CA ILE A 75 4.30 -4.77 -0.26
C ILE A 75 5.33 -5.01 -1.38
N PHE A 76 6.29 -4.08 -1.56
CA PHE A 76 7.40 -4.24 -2.49
C PHE A 76 8.29 -5.44 -2.16
N ALA A 77 8.65 -5.60 -0.88
CA ALA A 77 9.43 -6.75 -0.42
C ALA A 77 8.68 -8.07 -0.71
N MET A 78 7.39 -8.14 -0.38
CA MET A 78 6.55 -9.30 -0.62
C MET A 78 6.45 -9.68 -2.11
N SER A 79 6.32 -8.67 -2.98
CA SER A 79 6.34 -8.83 -4.44
C SER A 79 7.70 -9.31 -4.97
N SER A 80 8.81 -8.84 -4.37
CA SER A 80 10.18 -9.10 -4.85
C SER A 80 10.77 -10.40 -4.35
N ILE A 81 10.22 -11.00 -3.30
CA ILE A 81 10.61 -12.34 -2.81
C ILE A 81 10.18 -13.38 -3.87
N GLY A 82 10.93 -13.51 -4.96
CA GLY A 82 10.68 -14.49 -6.01
C GLY A 82 10.87 -15.92 -5.49
N LYS A 83 10.09 -16.86 -6.02
CA LYS A 83 10.39 -18.30 -5.89
C LYS A 83 11.78 -18.54 -6.48
N LYS A 84 12.78 -18.82 -5.63
CA LYS A 84 14.04 -19.47 -6.05
C LYS A 84 13.80 -20.95 -6.40
N LYS A 85 12.85 -21.27 -7.26
CA LYS A 85 12.55 -22.59 -7.85
C LYS A 85 11.70 -22.22 -9.06
N ASP A 86 12.22 -22.15 -10.28
CA ASP A 86 12.39 -23.31 -11.18
C ASP A 86 13.31 -22.91 -12.36
N ALA A 87 14.62 -22.87 -12.14
CA ALA A 87 15.62 -22.61 -13.20
C ALA A 87 16.50 -23.84 -13.48
N PHE A 88 15.87 -25.02 -13.46
CA PHE A 88 16.44 -26.28 -13.93
C PHE A 88 15.35 -27.02 -14.70
N LEU A 89 15.13 -26.61 -15.96
CA LEU A 89 14.62 -27.46 -17.03
C LEU A 89 15.40 -27.13 -18.29
#